data_AF-A0A7W0UUJ9-F1
#
_entry.id   AF-A0A7W0UUJ9-F1
#
_cell.length_a   1.000
_cell.length_b   1.000
_cell.length_c   1.000
_cell.angle_alpha   90.00
_cell.angle_beta   90.00
_cell.angle_gamma   90.00
#
_symmetry.space_group_name_H-M   'P 1'
#
loop_
_entity.id
_entity.type
_entity.pdbx_description
1 polymer ?
#
loop_
_entity_poly.entity_id
_entity_poly.type
_entity_poly.pdbx_seq_one_letter_code
_entity_poly.pdbx_strand_id
1 'polypeptide(L)'
;MLSQGKTVRNFLQRATGVLMPGDPPHERRKVSRRAAKGNVWARPGMRVTFRAELMPGRVGAERSFRVASVLPRGRVHLDGIAGEHTETEFEAK
;
A
#
# COMPACT_ATOMS: atom_id res chain seq x y z
N MET A 1 -6.17 -37.53 51.58
CA MET A 1 -7.09 -37.08 50.52
C MET A 1 -6.79 -37.88 49.25
N LEU A 2 -7.85 -38.16 48.48
CA LEU A 2 -8.02 -39.29 47.56
C LEU A 2 -7.10 -39.33 46.33
N SER A 3 -6.84 -40.56 45.89
CA SER A 3 -6.39 -40.96 44.54
C SER A 3 -7.40 -40.61 43.45
N GLN A 4 -6.94 -40.16 42.28
CA GLN A 4 -7.33 -40.56 40.91
C GLN A 4 -6.16 -40.16 39.99
N GLY A 5 -5.68 -40.92 39.01
CA GLY A 5 -6.32 -41.92 38.17
C GLY A 5 -6.06 -41.52 36.71
N LYS A 6 -5.20 -42.28 36.03
CA LYS A 6 -4.69 -42.14 34.65
C LYS A 6 -5.77 -41.82 33.60
N THR A 7 -5.39 -41.14 32.50
CA THR A 7 -5.76 -41.54 31.13
C THR A 7 -4.75 -40.99 30.11
N VAL A 8 -4.44 -41.85 29.15
CA VAL A 8 -3.40 -41.78 28.13
C VAL A 8 -3.96 -41.31 26.78
N ARG A 9 -3.11 -40.56 26.06
CA ARG A 9 -2.80 -40.57 24.61
C ARG A 9 -3.87 -40.84 23.54
N ASN A 10 -3.69 -40.06 22.48
CA ASN A 10 -3.88 -40.33 21.05
C ASN A 10 -5.31 -40.46 20.53
N PHE A 11 -5.65 -39.57 19.59
CA PHE A 11 -6.17 -40.04 18.31
C PHE A 11 -5.86 -39.04 17.19
N LEU A 12 -4.97 -39.48 16.31
CA LEU A 12 -4.81 -38.97 14.95
C LEU A 12 -5.99 -39.46 14.11
N GLN A 13 -6.72 -38.58 13.42
CA GLN A 13 -7.35 -38.93 12.13
C GLN A 13 -7.29 -37.77 11.15
N ARG A 14 -6.75 -38.09 9.96
CA ARG A 14 -6.73 -37.32 8.72
C ARG A 14 -8.14 -37.34 8.10
N ALA A 15 -8.50 -36.30 7.34
CA ALA A 15 -8.98 -36.45 5.95
C ALA A 15 -9.28 -35.10 5.27
N THR A 16 -8.53 -34.86 4.18
CA THR A 16 -8.95 -34.31 2.87
C THR A 16 -9.61 -32.93 2.78
N GLY A 17 -8.93 -31.98 2.10
CA GLY A 17 -9.57 -30.80 1.53
C GLY A 17 -8.64 -29.72 1.00
N VAL A 18 -8.16 -29.89 -0.24
CA VAL A 18 -7.80 -28.84 -1.22
C VAL A 18 -6.50 -28.02 -1.03
N LEU A 19 -5.69 -28.13 -2.09
CA LEU A 19 -4.54 -27.34 -2.54
C LEU A 19 -4.77 -25.81 -2.53
N MET A 20 -3.85 -25.03 -1.94
CA MET A 20 -3.16 -23.87 -2.56
C MET A 20 -1.98 -23.44 -1.66
N PRO A 21 -0.75 -23.25 -2.21
CA PRO A 21 0.32 -22.56 -1.49
C PRO A 21 -0.03 -21.07 -1.46
N GLY A 22 -0.37 -20.56 -0.27
CA GLY A 22 -0.64 -19.14 -0.09
C GLY A 22 0.57 -18.32 -0.51
N ASP A 23 0.34 -17.38 -1.43
CA ASP A 23 1.23 -16.27 -1.69
C ASP A 23 1.70 -15.67 -0.34
N PRO A 24 3.01 -15.40 -0.17
CA PRO A 24 3.46 -14.74 1.04
C PRO A 24 2.73 -13.40 1.16
N PRO A 25 2.27 -13.02 2.36
CA PRO A 25 1.62 -11.75 2.55
C PRO A 25 2.60 -10.67 2.10
N HIS A 26 2.23 -9.92 1.05
CA HIS A 26 2.93 -8.70 0.68
C HIS A 26 2.86 -7.81 1.91
N GLU A 27 3.97 -7.79 2.64
CA GLU A 27 4.14 -7.11 3.90
C GLU A 27 3.68 -5.67 3.65
N ARG A 28 2.48 -5.34 4.13
CA ARG A 28 2.00 -3.97 4.18
C ARG A 28 2.95 -3.25 5.12
N ARG A 29 4.04 -2.75 4.54
CA ARG A 29 5.06 -1.95 5.20
C ARG A 29 4.28 -0.89 5.97
N LYS A 30 4.30 -1.00 7.30
CA LYS A 30 3.65 -0.05 8.20
C LYS A 30 4.36 1.28 7.99
N VAL A 31 3.89 2.07 7.02
CA VAL A 31 4.38 3.43 6.81
C VAL A 31 3.99 4.20 8.06
N SER A 32 5.01 4.46 8.86
CA SER A 32 4.93 5.11 10.16
C SER A 32 4.03 6.35 10.10
N ARG A 33 3.04 6.41 11.01
CA ARG A 33 2.14 7.55 11.30
C ARG A 33 2.85 8.82 11.81
N ARG A 34 4.10 9.05 11.39
CA ARG A 34 4.97 10.16 11.85
C ARG A 34 5.78 10.80 10.72
N ALA A 35 5.37 10.65 9.45
CA ALA A 35 5.85 11.54 8.41
C ALA A 35 5.25 12.93 8.68
N ALA A 36 6.14 13.88 8.86
CA ALA A 36 5.97 15.11 9.60
C ALA A 36 4.85 16.03 9.09
N LYS A 37 4.37 16.81 10.05
CA LYS A 37 3.38 17.89 10.02
C LYS A 37 3.84 19.09 9.18
N GLY A 38 4.27 18.89 7.94
CA GLY A 38 4.65 19.95 7.00
C GLY A 38 3.71 19.93 5.82
N ASN A 39 2.88 20.97 5.67
CA ASN A 39 1.89 21.19 4.61
C ASN A 39 1.88 20.11 3.50
N VAL A 40 1.24 18.98 3.78
CA VAL A 40 1.30 17.79 2.95
C VAL A 40 0.20 17.91 1.89
N TRP A 41 0.52 18.57 0.77
CA TRP A 41 -0.40 18.81 -0.36
C TRP A 41 -0.88 17.50 -1.03
N ALA A 42 -0.15 16.40 -0.85
CA ALA A 42 -0.46 15.10 -1.42
C ALA A 42 -0.43 13.99 -0.37
N ARG A 43 -1.33 13.02 -0.47
CA ARG A 43 -1.40 11.86 0.45
C ARG A 43 -1.27 10.55 -0.34
N PRO A 44 -0.67 9.48 0.21
CA PRO A 44 -0.72 8.17 -0.45
C PRO A 44 -2.16 7.75 -0.76
N GLY A 45 -2.40 7.27 -1.97
CA GLY A 45 -3.72 6.95 -2.53
C GLY A 45 -4.49 8.13 -3.14
N MET A 46 -4.04 9.38 -2.95
CA MET A 46 -4.65 10.56 -3.57
C MET A 46 -4.44 10.57 -5.07
N ARG A 47 -5.46 10.99 -5.83
CA ARG A 47 -5.34 11.22 -7.27
C ARG A 47 -4.83 12.63 -7.52
N VAL A 48 -3.79 12.75 -8.33
CA VAL A 48 -3.22 14.01 -8.80
C VAL A 48 -3.19 14.00 -10.32
N THR A 49 -3.39 15.17 -10.94
CA THR A 49 -3.46 15.30 -12.40
C THR A 49 -2.31 16.18 -12.86
N PHE A 50 -1.47 15.68 -13.75
CA PHE A 50 -0.42 16.48 -14.35
C PHE A 50 -1.00 17.60 -15.21
N ARG A 51 -0.32 18.75 -15.18
CA ARG A 51 -0.64 19.88 -16.07
C ARG A 51 -0.54 19.44 -17.53
N ALA A 52 -1.46 19.95 -18.34
CA ALA A 52 -1.51 19.64 -19.77
C ALA A 52 -0.20 19.95 -20.51
N GLU A 53 0.53 20.97 -20.05
CA GLU A 53 1.83 21.37 -20.61
C GLU A 53 2.95 20.34 -20.40
N LEU A 54 2.87 19.54 -19.33
CA LEU A 54 3.87 18.50 -19.04
C LEU A 54 3.56 17.18 -19.74
N MET A 55 2.30 16.95 -20.09
CA MET A 55 1.87 15.77 -20.85
C MET A 55 0.97 16.18 -22.02
N PRO A 56 1.53 16.82 -23.06
CA PRO A 56 0.77 17.19 -24.25
C PRO A 56 0.24 15.94 -24.96
N GLY A 57 -0.90 16.07 -25.61
CA GLY A 57 -1.55 14.97 -26.33
C GLY A 57 -2.22 13.91 -25.45
N ARG A 58 -2.21 14.05 -24.11
CA ARG A 58 -2.92 13.18 -23.18
C ARG A 58 -4.16 13.85 -22.60
N VAL A 59 -5.26 13.11 -22.49
CA VAL A 59 -6.48 13.62 -21.84
C VAL A 59 -6.34 13.60 -20.33
N GLY A 60 -7.13 14.41 -19.61
CA GLY A 60 -7.02 14.55 -18.15
C GLY A 60 -7.07 13.23 -17.37
N ALA A 61 -7.83 12.25 -17.87
CA ALA A 61 -7.87 10.90 -17.28
C ALA A 61 -6.53 10.15 -17.39
N GLU A 62 -5.81 10.30 -18.50
CA GLU A 62 -4.50 9.69 -18.75
C GLU A 62 -3.35 10.44 -18.06
N ARG A 63 -3.58 11.70 -17.69
CA ARG A 63 -2.67 12.52 -16.87
C ARG A 63 -2.92 12.36 -15.36
N SER A 64 -3.92 11.58 -14.97
CA SER A 64 -4.30 11.37 -13.59
C SER A 64 -3.64 10.12 -13.01
N PHE A 65 -2.83 10.29 -11.98
CA PHE A 65 -2.12 9.19 -11.31
C PHE A 65 -2.44 9.15 -9.83
N ARG A 66 -2.22 7.99 -9.20
CA ARG A 66 -2.33 7.83 -7.75
C ARG A 66 -0.96 8.04 -7.12
N VAL A 67 -0.94 8.73 -6.00
CA VAL A 67 0.26 8.87 -5.17
C VAL A 67 0.55 7.54 -4.49
N ALA A 68 1.69 6.93 -4.81
CA ALA A 68 2.14 5.69 -4.18
C ALA A 68 2.73 5.99 -2.78
N SER A 69 3.61 6.99 -2.70
CA SER A 69 4.23 7.43 -1.44
C SER A 69 4.60 8.90 -1.46
N VAL A 70 4.53 9.55 -0.31
CA VAL A 70 4.99 10.92 -0.12
C VAL A 70 6.39 10.89 0.48
N LEU A 71 7.31 11.59 -0.17
CA LEU A 71 8.70 11.73 0.20
C LEU A 71 8.91 12.98 1.07
N PRO A 72 10.07 13.11 1.73
CA PRO A 72 10.45 14.34 2.42
C PRO A 72 10.39 15.55 1.50
N ARG A 73 10.14 16.73 2.07
CA ARG A 73 10.06 18.02 1.36
C ARG A 73 8.90 18.16 0.37
N GLY A 74 7.86 17.33 0.48
CA GLY A 74 6.65 17.45 -0.34
C GLY A 74 6.80 16.87 -1.75
N ARG A 75 7.78 15.99 -1.97
CA ARG A 75 7.87 15.20 -3.22
C ARG A 75 6.98 13.96 -3.13
N VAL A 76 6.62 13.38 -4.27
CA VAL A 76 5.81 12.16 -4.35
C VAL A 76 6.32 11.18 -5.39
N HIS A 77 6.13 9.89 -5.12
CA HIS A 77 6.14 8.84 -6.14
C HIS A 77 4.72 8.53 -6.56
N LEU A 78 4.54 8.20 -7.83
CA LEU A 78 3.24 7.88 -8.42
C LEU A 78 3.17 6.43 -8.88
N ASP A 79 1.97 5.86 -8.84
CA ASP A 79 1.69 4.55 -9.43
C ASP A 79 1.73 4.63 -10.96
N GLY A 80 2.50 3.74 -11.58
CA GLY A 80 2.55 3.57 -13.04
C GLY A 80 3.53 4.49 -13.78
N ILE A 81 4.21 5.42 -13.10
CA ILE A 81 5.29 6.22 -13.70
C ILE A 81 6.49 6.29 -12.76
N ALA A 82 7.69 6.35 -13.33
CA ALA A 82 8.93 6.49 -12.59
C ALA A 82 9.30 7.96 -12.40
N GLY A 83 9.95 8.28 -11.28
CA GLY A 83 10.43 9.62 -10.97
C GLY A 83 9.86 10.20 -9.68
N GLU A 84 10.51 11.25 -9.19
CA GLU A 84 10.02 12.06 -8.09
C GLU A 84 9.29 13.28 -8.67
N HIS A 85 8.10 13.57 -8.15
CA HIS A 85 7.28 14.68 -8.62
C HIS A 85 6.95 15.65 -7.48
N THR A 86 6.70 16.90 -7.85
CA THR A 86 6.41 18.03 -6.97
C THR A 86 5.07 18.66 -7.29
N GLU A 87 4.48 19.37 -6.31
CA GLU A 87 3.15 19.99 -6.43
C GLU A 87 2.97 20.82 -7.70
N THR A 88 4.02 21.55 -8.11
CA THR A 88 3.99 22.50 -9.24
C THR A 88 3.77 21.83 -10.60
N GLU A 89 4.03 20.52 -10.69
CA GLU A 89 3.79 19.72 -11.89
C GLU A 89 2.31 19.33 -12.06
N PHE A 90 1.52 19.50 -11.00
CA PHE A 90 0.12 19.11 -10.98
C PHE A 90 -0.79 20.33 -11.11
N GLU A 91 -2.01 20.07 -11.57
CA GLU A 91 -3.08 21.07 -11.55
C GLU A 91 -3.44 21.34 -10.09
N ALA A 92 -3.47 22.62 -9.70
CA ALA A 92 -3.97 23.03 -8.39
C ALA A 92 -5.47 22.71 -8.30
N LYS A 93 -5.87 22.05 -7.22
CA LYS A 93 -7.27 21.71 -6.95
C LYS A 93 -7.96 22.73 -6.07
#